data_AF-A0A496RAG5-F1
#
_entry.id   AF-A0A496RAG5-F1
#
_cell.length_a   1.000
_cell.length_b   1.000
_cell.length_c   1.000
_cell.angle_alpha   90.00
_cell.angle_beta   90.00
_cell.angle_gamma   90.00
#
_symmetry.space_group_name_H-M   'P 1'
#
loop_
_entity.id
_entity.type
_entity.pdbx_description
1 polymer ?
#
loop_
_entity_poly.entity_id
_entity_poly.type
_entity_poly.pdbx_seq_one_letter_code
_entity_poly.pdbx_strand_id
1 'polypeptide(L)'
;MERYTRNIDTVLGENRVAEGYMKSANDILHRIRELAVQGANDTFTKEDKMIMGTEVNELLNELVSIANAKTPDGTSMFSGDRTRSNAYRVLTGNVPGSTSNVITSVEYRGSINTNSIEVSDGSYVRSGFPGNQVFWAEHQQIISDRNAAEYSAPADTNIRIDNAVINITAGDNIYAIISKINNSDAAVKASLDPVKNSLVLETTTPHEIWMEDSTDGNVLKDLGLITGKGRPPYNVNKDAVKGGGSLFDMIINMRNQLYDGNTLNIGGAGLKGITIAQNNLIGTIARLGSTEERLKKVQERLTYEIPEVQDRNSKETDLDMTKAITDLKMLEYTHKAALQTAGRILQPTLLDFLR
;
A
#
# COMPACT_ATOMS: atom_id res chain seq x y z
N MET A 1 9.56 22.97 5.17
CA MET A 1 8.31 22.65 5.92
C MET A 1 7.05 22.77 5.07
N GLU A 2 6.88 23.79 4.22
CA GLU A 2 5.70 23.86 3.32
C GLU A 2 5.53 22.63 2.40
N ARG A 3 6.63 22.01 1.96
CA ARG A 3 6.61 20.73 1.24
C ARG A 3 5.88 19.64 2.02
N TYR A 4 6.09 19.58 3.34
CA TYR A 4 5.47 18.58 4.21
C TYR A 4 3.97 18.76 4.31
N THR A 5 3.48 19.99 4.43
CA THR A 5 2.04 20.28 4.42
C THR A 5 1.40 19.82 3.12
N ARG A 6 1.99 20.17 1.96
CA ARG A 6 1.51 19.71 0.65
C ARG A 6 1.50 18.19 0.53
N ASN A 7 2.57 17.53 0.98
CA ASN A 7 2.67 16.08 1.00
C ASN A 7 1.57 15.43 1.85
N ILE A 8 1.31 15.95 3.05
CA ILE A 8 0.25 15.46 3.93
C ILE A 8 -1.13 15.66 3.29
N ASP A 9 -1.38 16.83 2.69
CA ASP A 9 -2.64 17.10 1.98
C ASP A 9 -2.88 16.13 0.83
N THR A 10 -1.84 15.81 0.06
CA THR A 10 -1.90 14.79 -1.00
C THR A 10 -2.29 13.43 -0.43
N VAL A 11 -1.58 12.94 0.60
CA VAL A 11 -1.85 11.63 1.19
C VAL A 11 -3.25 11.58 1.82
N LEU A 12 -3.67 12.63 2.53
CA LEU A 12 -5.02 12.71 3.11
C LEU A 12 -6.11 12.71 2.04
N GLY A 13 -5.89 13.40 0.92
CA GLY A 13 -6.79 13.40 -0.22
C GLY A 13 -6.93 12.00 -0.82
N GLU A 14 -5.80 11.34 -1.09
CA GLU A 14 -5.76 9.96 -1.61
C GLU A 14 -6.47 8.99 -0.65
N ASN A 15 -6.19 9.09 0.66
CA ASN A 15 -6.81 8.24 1.68
C ASN A 15 -8.34 8.38 1.70
N ARG A 16 -8.88 9.60 1.65
CA ARG A 16 -10.34 9.82 1.65
C ARG A 16 -11.01 9.19 0.43
N VAL A 17 -10.39 9.31 -0.75
CA VAL A 17 -10.93 8.72 -1.98
C VAL A 17 -10.90 7.19 -1.90
N ALA A 18 -9.77 6.63 -1.48
CA ALA A 18 -9.64 5.18 -1.30
C ALA A 18 -10.63 4.64 -0.25
N GLU A 19 -10.80 5.34 0.88
CA GLU A 19 -11.75 5.00 1.93
C GLU A 19 -13.20 4.99 1.40
N GLY A 20 -13.57 5.98 0.58
CA GLY A 20 -14.87 6.04 -0.07
C GLY A 20 -15.16 4.80 -0.93
N TYR A 21 -14.21 4.40 -1.76
CA TYR A 21 -14.30 3.17 -2.56
C TYR A 21 -14.37 1.91 -1.68
N MET A 22 -13.58 1.83 -0.61
CA MET A 22 -13.63 0.70 0.33
C MET A 22 -14.98 0.63 1.07
N LYS A 23 -15.60 1.76 1.40
CA LYS A 23 -16.94 1.82 1.99
C LYS A 23 -18.00 1.30 1.01
N SER A 24 -17.97 1.74 -0.25
CA SER A 24 -18.86 1.20 -1.28
C SER A 24 -18.66 -0.30 -1.50
N ALA A 25 -17.42 -0.78 -1.47
CA ALA A 25 -17.14 -2.22 -1.51
C ALA A 25 -17.72 -2.97 -0.30
N ASN A 26 -17.69 -2.38 0.90
CA ASN A 26 -18.32 -2.95 2.09
C ASN A 26 -19.85 -3.00 1.98
N ASP A 27 -20.48 -1.98 1.39
CA ASP A 27 -21.94 -1.95 1.16
C ASP A 27 -22.37 -3.05 0.19
N ILE A 28 -21.57 -3.30 -0.85
CA ILE A 28 -21.77 -4.45 -1.75
C ILE A 28 -21.67 -5.78 -0.98
N LEU A 29 -20.67 -5.94 -0.11
CA LEU A 29 -20.54 -7.14 0.72
C LEU A 29 -21.72 -7.33 1.66
N HIS A 30 -22.29 -6.24 2.22
CA HIS A 30 -23.53 -6.30 2.99
C HIS A 30 -24.68 -6.84 2.15
N ARG A 31 -24.86 -6.34 0.93
CA ARG A 31 -25.93 -6.84 0.03
C ARG A 31 -25.74 -8.32 -0.34
N ILE A 32 -24.52 -8.71 -0.67
CA ILE A 32 -24.20 -10.12 -0.97
C ILE A 32 -24.49 -11.00 0.25
N ARG A 33 -24.20 -10.52 1.46
CA ARG A 33 -24.51 -11.22 2.71
C ARG A 33 -26.02 -11.38 2.92
N GLU A 34 -26.83 -10.35 2.60
CA GLU A 34 -28.29 -10.47 2.65
C GLU A 34 -28.81 -11.55 1.71
N LEU A 35 -28.31 -11.58 0.47
CA LEU A 35 -28.66 -12.60 -0.53
C LEU A 35 -28.22 -13.99 -0.06
N ALA A 36 -27.04 -14.11 0.54
CA ALA A 36 -26.56 -15.36 1.11
C ALA A 36 -27.46 -15.87 2.24
N VAL A 37 -27.90 -15.00 3.14
CA VAL A 37 -28.83 -15.38 4.24
C VAL A 37 -30.19 -15.81 3.68
N GLN A 38 -30.69 -15.14 2.64
CA GLN A 38 -31.92 -15.55 1.96
C GLN A 38 -31.75 -16.91 1.26
N GLY A 39 -30.68 -17.07 0.46
CA GLY A 39 -30.38 -18.29 -0.28
C GLY A 39 -30.04 -19.50 0.61
N ALA A 40 -29.66 -19.25 1.88
CA ALA A 40 -29.46 -20.27 2.89
C ALA A 40 -30.77 -20.82 3.49
N ASN A 41 -31.93 -20.29 3.08
CA ASN A 41 -33.23 -20.80 3.50
C ASN A 41 -33.75 -21.85 2.50
N ASP A 42 -34.20 -23.00 3.02
CA ASP A 42 -34.74 -24.12 2.23
C ASP A 42 -36.09 -23.84 1.57
N THR A 43 -36.76 -22.74 1.94
CA THR A 43 -38.02 -22.33 1.31
C THR A 43 -37.85 -21.75 -0.10
N PHE A 44 -36.64 -21.31 -0.47
CA PHE A 44 -36.34 -20.85 -1.82
C PHE A 44 -35.99 -22.03 -2.75
N THR A 45 -36.56 -22.00 -3.96
CA THR A 45 -36.28 -23.00 -4.99
C THR A 45 -34.87 -22.85 -5.56
N LYS A 46 -34.44 -23.82 -6.37
CA LYS A 46 -33.14 -23.73 -7.07
C LYS A 46 -33.16 -22.57 -8.06
N GLU A 47 -34.27 -22.38 -8.75
CA GLU A 47 -34.49 -21.29 -9.70
C GLU A 47 -34.40 -19.92 -9.01
N ASP A 48 -35.01 -19.77 -7.83
CA ASP A 48 -34.91 -18.54 -7.04
C ASP A 48 -33.46 -18.24 -6.63
N LYS A 49 -32.71 -19.26 -6.21
CA LYS A 49 -31.29 -19.13 -5.84
C LYS A 49 -30.41 -18.79 -7.04
N MET A 50 -30.72 -19.28 -8.25
CA MET A 50 -30.03 -18.87 -9.46
C MET A 50 -30.22 -17.39 -9.78
N ILE A 51 -31.42 -16.85 -9.53
CA ILE A 51 -31.69 -15.41 -9.69
C ILE A 51 -30.84 -14.61 -8.69
N MET A 52 -30.77 -15.04 -7.42
CA MET A 52 -29.88 -14.43 -6.43
C MET A 52 -28.41 -14.52 -6.84
N GLY A 53 -27.97 -15.65 -7.41
CA GLY A 53 -26.63 -15.81 -7.97
C GLY A 53 -26.36 -14.82 -9.11
N THR A 54 -27.36 -14.52 -9.93
CA THR A 54 -27.25 -13.51 -10.99
C THR A 54 -27.07 -12.12 -10.39
N GLU A 55 -27.81 -11.79 -9.33
CA GLU A 55 -27.63 -10.52 -8.61
C GLU A 55 -26.24 -10.43 -7.95
N VAL A 56 -25.76 -11.50 -7.29
CA VAL A 56 -24.39 -11.56 -6.74
C VAL A 56 -23.35 -11.38 -7.85
N ASN A 57 -23.59 -11.86 -9.07
CA ASN A 57 -22.69 -11.62 -10.18
C ASN A 57 -22.60 -10.14 -10.58
N GLU A 58 -23.74 -9.43 -10.61
CA GLU A 58 -23.74 -7.99 -10.92
C GLU A 58 -23.05 -7.19 -9.82
N LEU A 59 -23.26 -7.56 -8.56
CA LEU A 59 -22.55 -6.99 -7.42
C LEU A 59 -21.04 -7.24 -7.50
N LEU A 60 -20.62 -8.43 -7.96
CA LEU A 60 -19.22 -8.73 -8.22
C LEU A 60 -18.64 -7.86 -9.35
N ASN A 61 -19.39 -7.63 -10.43
CA ASN A 61 -18.98 -6.74 -11.52
C ASN A 61 -18.75 -5.31 -11.00
N GLU A 62 -19.68 -4.79 -10.19
CA GLU A 62 -19.58 -3.48 -9.57
C GLU A 62 -18.36 -3.39 -8.64
N LEU A 63 -18.14 -4.39 -7.81
CA LEU A 63 -17.01 -4.46 -6.90
C LEU A 63 -15.65 -4.49 -7.61
N VAL A 64 -15.57 -5.21 -8.74
CA VAL A 64 -14.37 -5.22 -9.59
C VAL A 64 -14.15 -3.86 -10.26
N SER A 65 -15.22 -3.14 -10.59
CA SER A 65 -15.14 -1.76 -11.08
C SER A 65 -14.56 -0.83 -10.00
N ILE A 66 -15.02 -0.96 -8.75
CA ILE A 66 -14.47 -0.24 -7.59
C ILE A 66 -12.98 -0.58 -7.39
N ALA A 67 -12.62 -1.85 -7.45
CA ALA A 67 -11.24 -2.30 -7.28
C ALA A 67 -10.31 -1.84 -8.41
N ASN A 68 -10.86 -1.52 -9.58
CA ASN A 68 -10.15 -0.93 -10.71
C ASN A 68 -10.36 0.59 -10.84
N ALA A 69 -10.88 1.24 -9.79
CA ALA A 69 -11.15 2.66 -9.82
C ALA A 69 -9.89 3.47 -10.13
N LYS A 70 -10.10 4.55 -10.89
CA LYS A 70 -9.08 5.51 -11.28
C LYS A 70 -9.44 6.89 -10.77
N THR A 71 -8.41 7.67 -10.48
CA THR A 71 -8.53 9.11 -10.24
C THR A 71 -8.84 9.85 -11.55
N PRO A 72 -9.26 11.13 -11.50
CA PRO A 72 -9.55 11.92 -12.70
C PRO A 72 -8.37 12.06 -13.69
N ASP A 73 -7.13 11.99 -13.19
CA ASP A 73 -5.90 11.99 -13.98
C ASP A 73 -5.54 10.60 -14.56
N GLY A 74 -6.39 9.59 -14.34
CA GLY A 74 -6.24 8.25 -14.90
C GLY A 74 -5.32 7.31 -14.11
N THR A 75 -4.86 7.74 -12.93
CA THR A 75 -4.04 6.96 -12.00
C THR A 75 -4.92 5.91 -11.30
N SER A 76 -4.54 4.64 -11.39
CA SER A 76 -5.23 3.54 -10.70
C SER A 76 -5.02 3.61 -9.19
N MET A 77 -6.12 3.52 -8.42
CA MET A 77 -6.13 3.70 -6.97
C MET A 77 -5.49 2.53 -6.23
N PHE A 78 -5.79 1.31 -6.66
CA PHE A 78 -5.48 0.09 -5.92
C PHE A 78 -4.36 -0.74 -6.55
N SER A 79 -3.47 -0.13 -7.33
CA SER A 79 -2.41 -0.82 -8.09
C SER A 79 -1.02 -0.74 -7.46
N GLY A 80 -0.88 -0.18 -6.26
CA GLY A 80 0.43 0.21 -5.71
C GLY A 80 1.14 1.22 -6.63
N ASP A 81 2.46 1.10 -6.80
CA ASP A 81 3.26 1.96 -7.68
C ASP A 81 3.00 1.79 -9.20
N ARG A 82 2.25 0.77 -9.62
CA ARG A 82 1.90 0.51 -11.04
C ARG A 82 0.64 1.27 -11.48
N THR A 83 0.67 2.58 -11.31
CA THR A 83 -0.50 3.45 -11.42
C THR A 83 -1.09 3.60 -12.83
N ARG A 84 -0.35 3.28 -13.89
CA ARG A 84 -0.79 3.47 -15.29
C ARG A 84 -1.59 2.31 -15.89
N SER A 85 -1.81 1.25 -15.12
CA SER A 85 -2.56 0.07 -15.54
C SER A 85 -3.69 -0.25 -14.56
N ASN A 86 -4.70 -0.99 -15.01
CA ASN A 86 -5.73 -1.49 -14.11
C ASN A 86 -5.11 -2.39 -13.03
N ALA A 87 -5.58 -2.22 -11.79
CA ALA A 87 -5.12 -3.00 -10.64
C ALA A 87 -5.43 -4.50 -10.80
N TYR A 88 -6.55 -4.85 -11.43
CA TYR A 88 -7.02 -6.22 -11.61
C TYR A 88 -7.33 -6.55 -13.07
N ARG A 89 -7.04 -7.79 -13.45
CA ARG A 89 -7.51 -8.42 -14.69
C ARG A 89 -8.62 -9.40 -14.36
N VAL A 90 -9.70 -9.32 -15.13
CA VAL A 90 -10.87 -10.19 -14.98
C VAL A 90 -10.77 -11.32 -16.00
N LEU A 91 -10.98 -12.55 -15.54
CA LEU A 91 -11.19 -13.70 -16.41
C LEU A 91 -12.66 -14.10 -16.32
N THR A 92 -13.25 -14.39 -17.47
CA THR A 92 -14.65 -14.81 -17.57
C THR A 92 -14.76 -16.18 -18.23
N GLY A 93 -15.77 -16.93 -17.86
CA GLY A 93 -16.06 -18.23 -18.45
C GLY A 93 -17.50 -18.65 -18.22
N ASN A 94 -17.89 -19.75 -18.85
CA ASN A 94 -19.17 -20.37 -18.58
C ASN A 94 -19.12 -21.09 -17.23
N VAL A 95 -20.12 -20.84 -16.39
CA VAL A 95 -20.32 -21.52 -15.11
C VAL A 95 -21.68 -22.22 -15.16
N PRO A 96 -21.81 -23.49 -14.74
CA PRO A 96 -23.11 -24.16 -14.66
C PRO A 96 -24.15 -23.31 -13.90
N GLY A 97 -25.36 -23.22 -14.45
CA GLY A 97 -26.44 -22.38 -13.89
C GLY A 97 -26.39 -20.90 -14.28
N SER A 98 -25.30 -20.40 -14.86
CA SER A 98 -25.25 -19.05 -15.43
C SER A 98 -25.83 -19.00 -16.85
N THR A 99 -26.51 -17.89 -17.19
CA THR A 99 -27.10 -17.66 -18.53
C THR A 99 -26.11 -17.07 -19.54
N SER A 100 -24.96 -16.58 -19.08
CA SER A 100 -23.90 -15.97 -19.88
C SER A 100 -22.53 -16.23 -19.24
N ASN A 101 -21.46 -15.85 -19.94
CA ASN A 101 -20.13 -15.87 -19.31
C ASN A 101 -20.11 -14.92 -18.10
N VAL A 102 -19.60 -15.42 -16.98
CA VAL A 102 -19.49 -14.69 -15.71
C VAL A 102 -18.03 -14.66 -15.26
N ILE A 103 -17.71 -13.81 -14.29
CA ILE A 103 -16.36 -13.70 -13.73
C ILE A 103 -15.94 -15.00 -13.06
N THR A 104 -14.89 -15.66 -13.53
CA THR A 104 -14.35 -16.89 -12.95
C THR A 104 -13.09 -16.67 -12.12
N SER A 105 -12.38 -15.57 -12.35
CA SER A 105 -11.20 -15.20 -11.56
C SER A 105 -10.91 -13.70 -11.68
N VAL A 106 -10.38 -13.11 -10.60
CA VAL A 106 -9.93 -11.72 -10.54
C VAL A 106 -8.47 -11.72 -10.12
N GLU A 107 -7.60 -11.36 -11.06
CA GLU A 107 -6.17 -11.48 -10.92
C GLU A 107 -5.53 -10.11 -10.65
N TYR A 108 -4.83 -9.96 -9.52
CA TYR A 108 -4.07 -8.75 -9.25
C TYR A 108 -2.92 -8.54 -10.25
N ARG A 109 -2.88 -7.36 -10.88
CA ARG A 109 -1.91 -6.94 -11.90
C ARG A 109 -1.04 -5.77 -11.44
N GLY A 110 -1.41 -5.12 -10.35
CA GLY A 110 -0.65 -4.04 -9.72
C GLY A 110 0.67 -4.50 -9.09
N SER A 111 1.10 -3.77 -8.07
CA SER A 111 2.35 -3.94 -7.33
C SER A 111 2.10 -3.89 -5.83
N ILE A 112 2.98 -4.53 -5.06
CA ILE A 112 3.00 -4.44 -3.59
C ILE A 112 3.84 -3.29 -3.07
N ASN A 113 4.57 -2.63 -3.97
CA ASN A 113 5.36 -1.46 -3.65
C ASN A 113 4.44 -0.24 -3.53
N THR A 114 4.82 0.63 -2.62
CA THR A 114 4.15 1.89 -2.30
C THR A 114 5.19 2.99 -2.25
N ASN A 115 4.77 4.22 -2.55
CA ASN A 115 5.67 5.37 -2.50
C ASN A 115 5.78 5.84 -1.06
N SER A 116 6.99 6.08 -0.55
CA SER A 116 7.18 6.70 0.75
C SER A 116 7.26 8.21 0.59
N ILE A 117 6.35 8.93 1.23
CA ILE A 117 6.27 10.39 1.19
C ILE A 117 6.69 10.94 2.56
N GLU A 118 7.68 11.83 2.54
CA GLU A 118 8.16 12.51 3.75
C GLU A 118 7.12 13.52 4.25
N VAL A 119 6.68 13.39 5.50
CA VAL A 119 5.62 14.20 6.11
C VAL A 119 6.11 15.05 7.29
N SER A 120 7.31 14.76 7.81
CA SER A 120 8.06 15.64 8.70
C SER A 120 9.54 15.27 8.62
N ASP A 121 10.41 16.03 9.29
CA ASP A 121 11.84 15.72 9.32
C ASP A 121 12.10 14.27 9.76
N GLY A 122 12.73 13.47 8.89
CA GLY A 122 13.00 12.06 9.10
C GLY A 122 11.77 11.13 9.19
N SER A 123 10.54 11.62 8.96
CA SER A 123 9.31 10.83 9.08
C SER A 123 8.61 10.66 7.74
N TYR A 124 8.22 9.41 7.44
CA TYR A 124 7.64 9.02 6.16
C TYR A 124 6.31 8.29 6.36
N VAL A 125 5.40 8.49 5.41
CA VAL A 125 4.14 7.74 5.31
C VAL A 125 4.06 7.10 3.93
N ARG A 126 3.54 5.88 3.88
CA ARG A 126 3.34 5.15 2.62
C ARG A 126 2.09 5.70 1.92
N SER A 127 2.23 6.05 0.65
CA SER A 127 1.16 6.44 -0.26
C SER A 127 0.86 5.30 -1.22
N GLY A 128 -0.42 5.17 -1.56
CA GLY A 128 -0.94 4.15 -2.45
C GLY A 128 -1.38 2.88 -1.73
N PHE A 129 -2.28 2.16 -2.39
CA PHE A 129 -2.99 1.03 -1.83
C PHE A 129 -2.75 -0.22 -2.68
N PRO A 130 -1.91 -1.16 -2.25
CA PRO A 130 -1.79 -2.44 -2.94
C PRO A 130 -3.09 -3.23 -2.83
N GLY A 131 -3.73 -3.50 -3.97
CA GLY A 131 -5.00 -4.23 -4.02
C GLY A 131 -4.91 -5.62 -3.40
N ASN A 132 -3.75 -6.29 -3.50
CA ASN A 132 -3.50 -7.59 -2.87
C ASN A 132 -3.55 -7.58 -1.34
N GLN A 133 -3.57 -6.41 -0.70
CA GLN A 133 -3.80 -6.24 0.73
C GLN A 133 -5.22 -5.72 1.01
N VAL A 134 -5.69 -4.76 0.20
CA VAL A 134 -7.02 -4.14 0.41
C VAL A 134 -8.16 -5.12 0.18
N PHE A 135 -8.12 -5.89 -0.91
CA PHE A 135 -9.21 -6.78 -1.32
C PHE A 135 -8.92 -8.25 -1.01
N TRP A 136 -8.02 -8.53 -0.07
CA TRP A 136 -7.71 -9.88 0.35
C TRP A 136 -8.51 -10.28 1.59
N ALA A 137 -9.04 -11.51 1.60
CA ALA A 137 -10.00 -11.93 2.60
C ALA A 137 -9.41 -12.84 3.67
N GLU A 138 -8.49 -13.74 3.37
CA GLU A 138 -8.05 -14.73 4.38
C GLU A 138 -6.55 -14.66 4.64
N HIS A 139 -6.07 -15.19 5.76
CA HIS A 139 -4.65 -15.44 5.88
C HIS A 139 -4.24 -16.45 4.81
N GLN A 140 -3.30 -16.07 3.94
CA GLN A 140 -2.84 -16.97 2.89
C GLN A 140 -1.86 -17.98 3.49
N GLN A 141 -2.01 -19.23 3.08
CA GLN A 141 -1.07 -20.29 3.41
C GLN A 141 -0.48 -20.85 2.12
N ILE A 142 0.84 -21.03 2.08
CA ILE A 142 1.53 -21.72 1.00
C ILE A 142 2.32 -22.86 1.63
N ILE A 143 1.94 -24.09 1.29
CA ILE A 143 2.61 -25.30 1.75
C ILE A 143 3.36 -25.89 0.57
N SER A 144 4.68 -25.97 0.68
CA SER A 144 5.51 -26.66 -0.31
C SER A 144 5.17 -28.15 -0.38
N ASP A 145 5.36 -28.76 -1.55
CA ASP A 145 5.30 -30.21 -1.73
C ASP A 145 6.65 -30.91 -1.47
N ARG A 146 7.73 -30.14 -1.28
CA ARG A 146 9.09 -30.67 -1.13
C ARG A 146 9.48 -30.86 0.32
N ASN A 147 10.00 -32.05 0.62
CA ASN A 147 10.68 -32.32 1.88
C ASN A 147 11.99 -31.51 1.93
N ALA A 148 12.11 -30.67 2.96
CA ALA A 148 13.23 -29.76 3.18
C ALA A 148 14.11 -30.18 4.37
N ALA A 149 13.91 -31.37 4.95
CA ALA A 149 14.64 -31.82 6.15
C ALA A 149 16.16 -31.83 5.96
N GLU A 150 16.63 -32.22 4.77
CA GLU A 150 18.05 -32.26 4.41
C GLU A 150 18.49 -31.05 3.57
N TYR A 151 17.60 -30.06 3.39
CA TYR A 151 17.92 -28.88 2.60
C TYR A 151 19.03 -28.07 3.28
N SER A 152 20.00 -27.65 2.47
CA SER A 152 21.05 -26.71 2.85
C SER A 152 21.31 -25.74 1.69
N ALA A 153 21.36 -24.45 1.99
CA ALA A 153 21.56 -23.43 0.97
C ALA A 153 22.95 -23.58 0.30
N PRO A 154 23.04 -23.67 -1.04
CA PRO A 154 24.28 -23.99 -1.72
C PRO A 154 25.28 -22.82 -1.75
N ALA A 155 24.80 -21.58 -1.66
CA ALA A 155 25.60 -20.37 -1.74
C ALA A 155 24.91 -19.22 -0.99
N ASP A 156 25.68 -18.17 -0.71
CA ASP A 156 25.14 -16.91 -0.20
C ASP A 156 24.21 -16.30 -1.26
N THR A 157 22.98 -15.97 -0.87
CA THR A 157 21.98 -15.38 -1.76
C THR A 157 20.90 -14.68 -0.97
N ASN A 158 19.99 -14.00 -1.67
CA ASN A 158 18.87 -13.34 -1.04
C ASN A 158 17.56 -13.90 -1.59
N ILE A 159 16.57 -14.02 -0.72
CA ILE A 159 15.18 -14.25 -1.09
C ILE A 159 14.37 -13.02 -0.73
N ARG A 160 13.27 -12.81 -1.44
CA ARG A 160 12.33 -11.73 -1.16
C ARG A 160 10.97 -12.31 -0.88
N ILE A 161 10.43 -12.00 0.29
CA ILE A 161 9.04 -12.29 0.65
C ILE A 161 8.37 -10.95 0.92
N ASP A 162 7.34 -10.66 0.15
CA ASP A 162 6.73 -9.35 0.00
C ASP A 162 7.77 -8.27 -0.30
N ASN A 163 7.93 -7.30 0.61
CA ASN A 163 8.92 -6.22 0.48
C ASN A 163 10.18 -6.48 1.33
N ALA A 164 10.24 -7.59 2.07
CA ALA A 164 11.38 -7.91 2.92
C ALA A 164 12.43 -8.72 2.15
N VAL A 165 13.67 -8.25 2.21
CA VAL A 165 14.85 -8.97 1.69
C VAL A 165 15.45 -9.78 2.83
N ILE A 166 15.61 -11.08 2.60
CA ILE A 166 16.09 -12.04 3.60
C ILE A 166 17.38 -12.65 3.07
N ASN A 167 18.47 -12.41 3.79
CA ASN A 167 19.80 -12.87 3.40
C ASN A 167 20.01 -14.33 3.85
N ILE A 168 20.22 -15.22 2.89
CA ILE A 168 20.52 -16.63 3.08
C ILE A 168 22.03 -16.84 2.94
N THR A 169 22.60 -17.61 3.86
CA THR A 169 24.04 -17.90 3.92
C THR A 169 24.28 -19.33 3.45
N ALA A 170 25.37 -19.58 2.74
CA ALA A 170 25.79 -20.90 2.35
C ALA A 170 25.85 -21.83 3.58
N GLY A 171 25.21 -23.00 3.49
CA GLY A 171 25.10 -23.94 4.60
C GLY A 171 23.88 -23.75 5.50
N ASP A 172 23.07 -22.70 5.31
CA ASP A 172 21.82 -22.53 6.07
C ASP A 172 20.88 -23.71 5.80
N ASN A 173 20.50 -24.41 6.86
CA ASN A 173 19.48 -25.45 6.79
C ASN A 173 18.07 -24.86 6.85
N ILE A 174 17.06 -25.71 6.69
CA ILE A 174 15.64 -25.28 6.70
C ILE A 174 15.26 -24.52 7.99
N TYR A 175 15.79 -24.90 9.15
CA TYR A 175 15.48 -24.23 10.42
C TYR A 175 16.10 -22.83 10.49
N ALA A 176 17.32 -22.66 9.97
CA ALA A 176 17.96 -21.35 9.85
C ALA A 176 17.16 -20.44 8.92
N ILE A 177 16.70 -20.97 7.77
CA ILE A 177 15.87 -20.23 6.82
C ILE A 177 14.52 -19.84 7.44
N ILE A 178 13.84 -20.76 8.12
CA ILE A 178 12.60 -20.48 8.86
C ILE A 178 12.82 -19.37 9.89
N SER A 179 13.91 -19.44 10.66
CA SER A 179 14.27 -18.42 11.65
C SER A 179 14.50 -17.05 10.99
N LYS A 180 15.25 -17.01 9.88
CA LYS A 180 15.52 -15.79 9.12
C LYS A 180 14.25 -15.17 8.53
N ILE A 181 13.32 -15.98 8.03
CA ILE A 181 12.01 -15.49 7.56
C ILE A 181 11.21 -14.92 8.74
N ASN A 182 11.11 -15.64 9.85
CA ASN A 182 10.34 -15.22 11.02
C ASN A 182 10.90 -13.98 11.73
N ASN A 183 12.20 -13.72 11.61
CA ASN A 183 12.87 -12.55 12.17
C ASN A 183 12.97 -11.38 11.17
N SER A 184 12.38 -11.51 9.97
CA SER A 184 12.35 -10.45 8.97
C SER A 184 11.12 -9.56 9.11
N ASP A 185 11.10 -8.45 8.36
CA ASP A 185 9.93 -7.55 8.27
C ASP A 185 8.81 -8.10 7.36
N ALA A 186 8.95 -9.33 6.85
CA ALA A 186 7.92 -9.95 6.03
C ALA A 186 6.66 -10.19 6.88
N ALA A 187 5.48 -9.95 6.31
CA ALA A 187 4.21 -10.15 7.00
C ALA A 187 3.79 -11.63 6.99
N VAL A 188 4.73 -12.55 7.21
CA VAL A 188 4.53 -13.99 7.17
C VAL A 188 5.19 -14.68 8.35
N LYS A 189 4.70 -15.87 8.66
CA LYS A 189 5.28 -16.83 9.57
C LYS A 189 5.68 -18.07 8.77
N ALA A 190 6.93 -18.48 8.90
CA ALA A 190 7.46 -19.72 8.38
C ALA A 190 7.42 -20.81 9.46
N SER A 191 7.10 -22.03 9.04
CA SER A 191 7.15 -23.23 9.87
C SER A 191 7.44 -24.47 9.03
N LEU A 192 7.80 -25.57 9.68
CA LEU A 192 7.96 -26.86 9.03
C LEU A 192 6.70 -27.71 9.26
N ASP A 193 6.13 -28.26 8.19
CA ASP A 193 5.07 -29.25 8.30
C ASP A 193 5.62 -30.51 9.01
N PRO A 194 5.02 -30.95 10.12
CA PRO A 194 5.58 -32.04 10.94
C PRO A 194 5.48 -33.43 10.28
N VAL A 195 4.67 -33.57 9.23
CA VAL A 195 4.45 -34.84 8.53
C VAL A 195 5.32 -34.91 7.28
N LYS A 196 5.31 -33.86 6.45
CA LYS A 196 6.01 -33.81 5.17
C LYS A 196 7.42 -33.23 5.24
N ASN A 197 7.78 -32.61 6.37
CA ASN A 197 8.98 -31.79 6.52
C ASN A 197 9.10 -30.72 5.43
N SER A 198 7.97 -30.19 4.97
CA SER A 198 7.91 -29.18 3.93
C SER A 198 7.77 -27.79 4.52
N LEU A 199 8.32 -26.78 3.85
CA LEU A 199 8.19 -25.40 4.28
C LEU A 199 6.74 -24.93 4.14
N VAL A 200 6.21 -24.34 5.20
CA VAL A 200 4.91 -23.69 5.26
C VAL A 200 5.12 -22.21 5.50
N LEU A 201 4.51 -21.37 4.67
CA LEU A 201 4.38 -19.94 4.90
C LEU A 201 2.91 -19.61 5.17
N GLU A 202 2.66 -18.86 6.22
CA GLU A 202 1.33 -18.36 6.57
C GLU A 202 1.42 -16.86 6.80
N THR A 203 0.57 -16.07 6.17
CA THR A 203 0.58 -14.62 6.41
C THR A 203 0.20 -14.30 7.86
N THR A 204 0.78 -13.25 8.44
CA THR A 204 0.37 -12.70 9.75
C THR A 204 -0.76 -11.68 9.62
N THR A 205 -0.87 -11.05 8.45
CA THR A 205 -1.98 -10.17 8.06
C THR A 205 -2.60 -10.66 6.76
N PRO A 206 -3.92 -10.62 6.54
CA PRO A 206 -4.52 -11.08 5.29
C PRO A 206 -3.98 -10.32 4.06
N HIS A 207 -3.22 -11.00 3.20
CA HIS A 207 -2.78 -10.50 1.90
C HIS A 207 -2.32 -11.65 0.99
N GLU A 208 -2.19 -11.37 -0.31
CA GLU A 208 -1.54 -12.28 -1.26
C GLU A 208 -0.01 -12.13 -1.17
N ILE A 209 0.68 -13.18 -0.76
CA ILE A 209 2.14 -13.25 -0.58
C ILE A 209 2.84 -13.15 -1.94
N TRP A 210 3.88 -12.32 -2.00
CA TRP A 210 4.78 -12.27 -3.14
C TRP A 210 6.12 -12.89 -2.78
N MET A 211 6.61 -13.80 -3.61
CA MET A 211 7.84 -14.55 -3.33
C MET A 211 8.76 -14.51 -4.54
N GLU A 212 10.02 -14.16 -4.36
CA GLU A 212 11.04 -14.18 -5.42
C GLU A 212 12.37 -14.63 -4.87
N ASP A 213 13.10 -15.43 -5.65
CA ASP A 213 14.54 -15.61 -5.44
C ASP A 213 15.30 -14.46 -6.12
N SER A 214 16.48 -14.13 -5.60
CA SER A 214 17.44 -13.29 -6.32
C SER A 214 17.78 -13.91 -7.69
N THR A 215 18.25 -13.08 -8.64
CA THR A 215 18.60 -13.51 -10.01
C THR A 215 19.55 -14.71 -10.03
N ASP A 216 20.48 -14.78 -9.08
CA ASP A 216 21.49 -15.84 -8.98
C ASP A 216 21.13 -16.91 -7.92
N GLY A 217 19.97 -16.78 -7.27
CA GLY A 217 19.50 -17.68 -6.21
C GLY A 217 18.38 -18.61 -6.69
N ASN A 218 18.21 -19.72 -5.98
CA ASN A 218 17.16 -20.70 -6.24
C ASN A 218 16.56 -21.30 -4.95
N VAL A 219 16.69 -20.63 -3.81
CA VAL A 219 16.30 -21.18 -2.51
C VAL A 219 14.81 -21.48 -2.44
N LEU A 220 13.93 -20.52 -2.75
CA LEU A 220 12.49 -20.72 -2.74
C LEU A 220 12.04 -21.72 -3.80
N LYS A 221 12.72 -21.74 -4.95
CA LYS A 221 12.49 -22.73 -6.01
C LYS A 221 12.88 -24.14 -5.58
N ASP A 222 14.04 -24.31 -4.96
CA ASP A 222 14.54 -25.60 -4.50
C ASP A 222 13.68 -26.15 -3.37
N LEU A 223 13.22 -25.26 -2.49
CA LEU A 223 12.24 -25.52 -1.44
C LEU A 223 10.82 -25.71 -1.97
N GLY A 224 10.58 -25.62 -3.29
CA GLY A 224 9.30 -25.97 -3.93
C GLY A 224 8.19 -24.94 -3.79
N LEU A 225 8.47 -23.73 -3.28
CA LEU A 225 7.46 -22.67 -3.13
C LEU A 225 7.17 -21.95 -4.44
N ILE A 226 8.19 -21.75 -5.28
CA ILE A 226 8.04 -21.05 -6.57
C ILE A 226 8.62 -21.88 -7.73
N THR A 227 8.19 -21.55 -8.95
CA THR A 227 8.72 -22.19 -10.17
C THR A 227 10.05 -21.58 -10.63
N GLY A 228 10.44 -20.41 -10.11
CA GLY A 228 11.55 -19.59 -10.59
C GLY A 228 11.28 -18.88 -11.92
N LYS A 229 10.04 -18.94 -12.43
CA LYS A 229 9.61 -18.25 -13.66
C LYS A 229 8.30 -17.50 -13.42
N GLY A 230 8.08 -16.46 -14.21
CA GLY A 230 6.89 -15.63 -14.09
C GLY A 230 7.01 -14.59 -12.97
N ARG A 231 6.03 -13.69 -12.92
CA ARG A 231 5.96 -12.63 -11.90
C ARG A 231 5.16 -13.12 -10.69
N PRO A 232 5.53 -12.73 -9.47
CA PRO A 232 4.64 -12.89 -8.32
C PRO A 232 3.29 -12.20 -8.55
N PRO A 233 2.22 -12.73 -7.93
CA PRO A 233 2.15 -14.00 -7.19
C PRO A 233 1.91 -15.23 -8.09
N TYR A 234 1.96 -15.06 -9.42
CA TYR A 234 1.70 -16.12 -10.41
C TYR A 234 2.91 -17.02 -10.69
N ASN A 235 3.96 -16.91 -9.89
CA ASN A 235 5.15 -17.74 -9.95
C ASN A 235 5.16 -18.87 -8.91
N VAL A 236 4.17 -18.92 -8.00
CA VAL A 236 4.05 -19.98 -7.00
C VAL A 236 3.94 -21.34 -7.69
N ASN A 237 4.65 -22.33 -7.15
CA ASN A 237 4.70 -23.68 -7.70
C ASN A 237 3.28 -24.27 -7.80
N LYS A 238 3.02 -25.00 -8.88
CA LYS A 238 1.73 -25.67 -9.14
C LYS A 238 1.46 -26.82 -8.17
N ASP A 239 2.53 -27.44 -7.67
CA ASP A 239 2.43 -28.59 -6.78
C ASP A 239 2.34 -28.14 -5.30
N ALA A 240 2.66 -26.87 -5.02
CA ALA A 240 2.44 -26.26 -3.71
C ALA A 240 0.94 -26.07 -3.45
N VAL A 241 0.51 -26.38 -2.23
CA VAL A 241 -0.87 -26.15 -1.79
C VAL A 241 -1.03 -24.68 -1.41
N LYS A 242 -2.04 -24.04 -1.98
CA LYS A 242 -2.43 -22.66 -1.69
C LYS A 242 -3.72 -22.65 -0.89
N GLY A 243 -3.67 -22.07 0.30
CA GLY A 243 -4.83 -21.80 1.15
C GLY A 243 -5.09 -20.29 1.23
N GLY A 244 -6.33 -19.93 1.57
CA GLY A 244 -6.79 -18.55 1.59
C GLY A 244 -7.28 -18.06 0.22
N GLY A 245 -7.92 -16.90 0.21
CA GLY A 245 -8.41 -16.27 -1.01
C GLY A 245 -8.69 -14.79 -0.86
N SER A 246 -8.90 -14.13 -2.01
CA SER A 246 -9.36 -12.76 -2.08
C SER A 246 -10.86 -12.68 -1.76
N LEU A 247 -11.36 -11.48 -1.49
CA LEU A 247 -12.81 -11.30 -1.36
C LEU A 247 -13.55 -11.59 -2.67
N PHE A 248 -12.90 -11.42 -3.82
CA PHE A 248 -13.48 -11.82 -5.10
C PHE A 248 -13.68 -13.33 -5.16
N ASP A 249 -12.72 -14.11 -4.65
CA ASP A 249 -12.85 -15.58 -4.60
C ASP A 249 -14.00 -16.00 -3.67
N MET A 250 -14.20 -15.30 -2.55
CA MET A 250 -15.34 -15.54 -1.65
C MET A 250 -16.68 -15.27 -2.31
N ILE A 251 -16.79 -14.19 -3.08
CA ILE A 251 -18.01 -13.82 -3.79
C ILE A 251 -18.26 -14.76 -4.99
N ILE A 252 -17.23 -15.10 -5.74
CA ILE A 252 -17.28 -16.10 -6.82
C ILE A 252 -17.77 -17.44 -6.26
N ASN A 253 -17.24 -17.87 -5.11
CA ASN A 253 -17.68 -19.07 -4.45
C ASN A 253 -19.16 -18.98 -4.07
N MET A 254 -19.58 -17.92 -3.36
CA MET A 254 -20.97 -17.67 -2.99
C MET A 254 -21.92 -17.74 -4.18
N ARG A 255 -21.60 -17.01 -5.26
CA ARG A 255 -22.36 -16.98 -6.50
C ARG A 255 -22.51 -18.39 -7.09
N ASN A 256 -21.42 -19.14 -7.15
CA ASN A 256 -21.45 -20.48 -7.72
C ASN A 256 -22.30 -21.43 -6.86
N GLN A 257 -22.25 -21.32 -5.52
CA GLN A 257 -23.13 -22.10 -4.64
C GLN A 257 -24.61 -21.75 -4.83
N LEU A 258 -24.92 -20.46 -5.10
CA LEU A 258 -26.27 -20.00 -5.43
C LEU A 258 -26.76 -20.57 -6.77
N TYR A 259 -25.91 -20.57 -7.80
CA TYR A 259 -26.25 -21.22 -9.08
C TYR A 259 -26.47 -22.74 -8.95
N ASP A 260 -25.68 -23.39 -8.12
CA ASP A 260 -25.82 -24.82 -7.85
C ASP A 260 -27.05 -25.13 -6.97
N GLY A 261 -27.59 -24.13 -6.26
CA GLY A 261 -28.71 -24.27 -5.32
C GLY A 261 -28.31 -24.97 -4.01
N ASN A 262 -27.04 -24.94 -3.65
CA ASN A 262 -26.51 -25.68 -2.50
C ASN A 262 -26.72 -24.92 -1.18
N THR A 263 -27.90 -25.06 -0.57
CA THR A 263 -28.29 -24.33 0.64
C THR A 263 -27.26 -24.45 1.77
N LEU A 264 -26.72 -25.66 1.98
CA LEU A 264 -25.78 -25.93 3.07
C LEU A 264 -24.49 -25.13 2.91
N ASN A 265 -23.92 -25.10 1.69
CA ASN A 265 -22.70 -24.36 1.44
C ASN A 265 -22.93 -22.85 1.39
N ILE A 266 -24.10 -22.40 0.91
CA ILE A 266 -24.48 -20.97 0.94
C ILE A 266 -24.48 -20.47 2.39
N GLY A 267 -25.22 -21.14 3.29
CA GLY A 267 -25.32 -20.73 4.70
C GLY A 267 -24.09 -21.06 5.55
N GLY A 268 -23.27 -22.02 5.12
CA GLY A 268 -22.06 -22.43 5.80
C GLY A 268 -20.81 -21.69 5.31
N ALA A 269 -20.02 -22.37 4.46
CA ALA A 269 -18.72 -21.89 4.01
C ALA A 269 -18.81 -20.57 3.22
N GLY A 270 -19.82 -20.42 2.36
CA GLY A 270 -20.02 -19.20 1.58
C GLY A 270 -20.25 -17.98 2.47
N LEU A 271 -21.25 -18.04 3.35
CA LEU A 271 -21.58 -16.93 4.25
C LEU A 271 -20.41 -16.59 5.20
N LYS A 272 -19.69 -17.62 5.67
CA LYS A 272 -18.46 -17.43 6.44
C LYS A 272 -17.41 -16.65 5.63
N GLY A 273 -17.14 -17.04 4.40
CA GLY A 273 -16.18 -16.36 3.51
C GLY A 273 -16.53 -14.88 3.28
N ILE A 274 -17.81 -14.57 3.01
CA ILE A 274 -18.28 -13.18 2.87
C ILE A 274 -18.08 -12.40 4.16
N THR A 275 -18.38 -12.99 5.32
CA THR A 275 -18.21 -12.32 6.62
C THR A 275 -16.73 -12.04 6.92
N ILE A 276 -15.83 -12.97 6.59
CA ILE A 276 -14.39 -12.77 6.75
C ILE A 276 -13.89 -11.64 5.85
N ALA A 277 -14.28 -11.67 4.56
CA ALA A 277 -13.96 -10.60 3.61
C ALA A 277 -14.40 -9.22 4.11
N GLN A 278 -15.62 -9.15 4.64
CA GLN A 278 -16.19 -7.94 5.20
C GLN A 278 -15.38 -7.43 6.40
N ASN A 279 -15.07 -8.30 7.37
CA ASN A 279 -14.32 -7.93 8.56
C ASN A 279 -12.92 -7.43 8.22
N ASN A 280 -12.25 -8.03 7.23
CA ASN A 280 -10.92 -7.61 6.84
C ASN A 280 -10.90 -6.29 6.07
N LEU A 281 -11.90 -6.04 5.22
CA LEU A 281 -12.07 -4.74 4.57
C LEU A 281 -12.34 -3.63 5.61
N ILE A 282 -13.21 -3.88 6.59
CA ILE A 282 -13.45 -2.96 7.71
C ILE A 282 -12.16 -2.72 8.51
N GLY A 283 -11.38 -3.77 8.77
CA GLY A 283 -10.08 -3.65 9.41
C GLY A 283 -9.10 -2.76 8.64
N THR A 284 -9.10 -2.85 7.29
CA THR A 284 -8.31 -1.97 6.43
C THR A 284 -8.78 -0.51 6.50
N ILE A 285 -10.09 -0.26 6.45
CA ILE A 285 -10.68 1.08 6.62
C ILE A 285 -10.30 1.67 7.98
N ALA A 286 -10.38 0.89 9.06
CA ALA A 286 -10.01 1.34 10.40
C ALA A 286 -8.52 1.72 10.51
N ARG A 287 -7.62 0.91 9.92
CA ARG A 287 -6.18 1.23 9.86
C ARG A 287 -5.93 2.52 9.07
N LEU A 288 -6.66 2.72 7.98
CA LEU A 288 -6.58 3.94 7.17
C LEU A 288 -7.01 5.16 7.99
N GLY A 289 -8.16 5.10 8.67
CA GLY A 289 -8.63 6.17 9.55
C GLY A 289 -7.65 6.51 10.68
N SER A 290 -7.00 5.50 11.27
CA SER A 290 -5.93 5.75 12.26
C SER A 290 -4.74 6.52 11.68
N THR A 291 -4.42 6.27 10.41
CA THR A 291 -3.30 6.91 9.71
C THR A 291 -3.66 8.33 9.32
N GLU A 292 -4.90 8.58 8.88
CA GLU A 292 -5.40 9.93 8.66
C GLU A 292 -5.35 10.78 9.92
N GLU A 293 -5.75 10.24 11.07
CA GLU A 293 -5.69 11.00 12.34
C GLU A 293 -4.26 11.36 12.73
N ARG A 294 -3.31 10.43 12.57
CA ARG A 294 -1.88 10.72 12.78
C ARG A 294 -1.38 11.82 11.84
N LEU A 295 -1.76 11.78 10.57
CA LEU A 295 -1.38 12.79 9.57
C LEU A 295 -1.96 14.17 9.89
N LYS A 296 -3.22 14.24 10.32
CA LYS A 296 -3.84 15.49 10.77
C LYS A 296 -3.10 16.10 11.96
N LYS A 297 -2.67 15.30 12.93
CA LYS A 297 -1.87 15.78 14.06
C LYS A 297 -0.52 16.35 13.63
N VAL A 298 0.13 15.74 12.64
CA VAL A 298 1.37 16.28 12.06
C VAL A 298 1.10 17.59 11.32
N GLN A 299 -0.01 17.68 10.57
CA GLN A 299 -0.43 18.89 9.88
C GLN A 299 -0.72 20.06 10.83
N GLU A 300 -1.45 19.79 11.92
CA GLU A 300 -1.73 20.78 12.98
C GLU A 300 -0.42 21.35 13.55
N ARG A 301 0.57 20.48 13.85
CA ARG A 301 1.88 20.90 14.34
C ARG A 301 2.62 21.77 13.33
N LEU A 302 2.68 21.37 12.06
CA LEU A 302 3.36 22.13 11.00
C LEU A 302 2.72 23.50 10.78
N THR A 303 1.40 23.62 10.95
CA THR A 303 0.67 24.88 10.84
C THR A 303 1.13 25.91 11.88
N TYR A 304 1.59 25.45 13.04
CA TYR A 304 2.17 26.31 14.09
C TYR A 304 3.68 26.54 13.91
N GLU A 305 4.45 25.50 13.56
CA GLU A 305 5.92 25.58 13.44
C GLU A 305 6.39 26.44 12.25
N ILE A 306 5.68 26.38 11.11
CA ILE A 306 6.06 27.15 9.90
C ILE A 306 6.13 28.66 10.18
N PRO A 307 5.07 29.32 10.68
CA PRO A 307 5.11 30.76 10.94
C PRO A 307 6.10 31.12 12.04
N GLU A 308 6.26 30.29 13.07
CA GLU A 308 7.22 30.54 14.15
C GLU A 308 8.67 30.56 13.62
N VAL A 309 9.04 29.58 12.78
CA VAL A 309 10.36 29.54 12.17
C VAL A 309 10.56 30.68 11.16
N GLN A 310 9.52 31.06 10.43
CA GLN A 310 9.57 32.22 9.53
C GLN A 310 9.80 33.53 10.32
N ASP A 311 9.09 33.74 11.42
CA ASP A 311 9.27 34.90 12.31
C ASP A 311 10.68 34.93 12.92
N ARG A 312 11.16 33.79 13.43
CA ARG A 312 12.53 33.68 13.96
C ARG A 312 13.59 33.96 12.89
N ASN A 313 13.42 33.43 11.69
CA ASN A 313 14.36 33.69 10.59
C ASN A 313 14.33 35.17 10.20
N SER A 314 13.15 35.77 10.03
CA SER A 314 12.98 37.21 9.75
C SER A 314 13.71 38.08 10.79
N LYS A 315 13.57 37.78 12.08
CA LYS A 315 14.29 38.51 13.14
C LYS A 315 15.82 38.41 13.07
N GLU A 316 16.37 37.30 12.57
CA GLU A 316 17.82 37.10 12.46
C GLU A 316 18.39 37.60 11.12
N THR A 317 17.65 37.47 10.03
CA THR A 317 18.14 37.78 8.68
C THR A 317 17.71 39.14 8.15
N ASP A 318 16.58 39.67 8.61
CA ASP A 318 16.05 40.90 8.02
C ASP A 318 16.85 42.10 8.51
N LEU A 319 17.22 42.94 7.55
CA LEU A 319 17.93 44.17 7.84
C LEU A 319 17.02 45.09 8.65
N ASP A 320 17.43 45.46 9.86
CA ASP A 320 16.79 46.53 10.60
C ASP A 320 16.95 47.84 9.81
N MET A 321 15.91 48.21 9.07
CA MET A 321 15.91 49.40 8.22
C MET A 321 16.15 50.66 9.03
N THR A 322 15.74 50.72 10.30
CA THR A 322 15.96 51.88 11.16
C THR A 322 17.45 52.08 11.40
N LYS A 323 18.15 51.00 11.77
CA LYS A 323 19.60 51.02 11.96
C LYS A 323 20.34 51.23 10.65
N ALA A 324 19.98 50.53 9.59
CA ALA A 324 20.61 50.66 8.28
C ALA A 324 20.45 52.08 7.68
N ILE A 325 19.30 52.72 7.85
CA ILE A 325 19.08 54.11 7.45
C ILE A 325 19.94 55.05 8.30
N THR A 326 20.05 54.81 9.61
CA THR A 326 20.88 55.62 10.51
C THR A 326 22.35 55.52 10.13
N ASP A 327 22.84 54.30 9.90
CA ASP A 327 24.21 54.02 9.48
C ASP A 327 24.50 54.64 8.10
N LEU A 328 23.57 54.52 7.15
CA LEU A 328 23.66 55.18 5.84
C LEU A 328 23.71 56.70 5.98
N LYS A 329 22.86 57.30 6.82
CA LYS A 329 22.84 58.75 7.06
C LYS A 329 24.13 59.22 7.72
N MET A 330 24.70 58.44 8.62
CA MET A 330 26.00 58.71 9.24
C MET A 330 27.13 58.60 8.21
N LEU A 331 27.10 57.61 7.32
CA LEU A 331 28.01 57.50 6.17
C LEU A 331 27.89 58.69 5.21
N GLU A 332 26.68 59.11 4.87
CA GLU A 332 26.44 60.32 4.06
C GLU A 332 26.98 61.58 4.74
N TYR A 333 26.75 61.71 6.05
CA TYR A 333 27.23 62.84 6.84
C TYR A 333 28.76 62.88 6.90
N THR A 334 29.40 61.75 7.21
CA THR A 334 30.87 61.62 7.26
C THR A 334 31.49 61.85 5.89
N HIS A 335 30.91 61.31 4.82
CA HIS A 335 31.35 61.57 3.45
C HIS A 335 31.26 63.06 3.09
N LYS A 336 30.14 63.73 3.43
CA LYS A 336 29.98 65.17 3.22
C LYS A 336 30.98 66.00 4.03
N ALA A 337 31.24 65.62 5.28
CA ALA A 337 32.24 66.27 6.12
C ALA A 337 33.67 66.06 5.58
N ALA A 338 33.98 64.87 5.08
CA ALA A 338 35.26 64.57 4.42
C ALA A 338 35.45 65.42 3.16
N LEU A 339 34.43 65.55 2.30
CA LEU A 339 34.44 66.43 1.12
C LEU A 339 34.63 67.91 1.50
N GLN A 340 33.96 68.40 2.54
CA GLN A 340 34.14 69.78 3.01
C GLN A 340 35.54 70.03 3.55
N THR A 341 36.09 69.07 4.28
CA THR A 341 37.46 69.16 4.81
C THR A 341 38.48 69.12 3.67
N ALA A 342 38.31 68.22 2.72
CA ALA A 342 39.12 68.18 1.50
C ALA A 342 39.01 69.50 0.71
N GLY A 343 37.81 70.06 0.57
CA GLY A 343 37.58 71.35 -0.08
C GLY A 343 38.27 72.53 0.64
N ARG A 344 38.33 72.53 1.98
CA ARG A 344 39.08 73.54 2.75
C ARG A 344 40.60 73.38 2.63
N ILE A 345 41.09 72.15 2.52
CA ILE A 345 42.52 71.88 2.28
C ILE A 345 42.91 72.27 0.85
N LEU A 346 42.01 72.09 -0.12
CA LEU A 346 42.22 72.41 -1.53
C LEU A 346 41.94 73.88 -1.90
N GLN A 347 41.31 74.66 -1.02
CA GLN A 347 41.18 76.10 -1.21
C GLN A 347 42.54 76.76 -0.90
N PRO A 348 43.20 77.41 -1.88
CA PRO A 348 44.45 78.12 -1.63
C PRO A 348 44.18 79.23 -0.61
N THR A 349 45.01 79.29 0.43
CA THR A 349 44.90 80.36 1.42
C THR A 349 45.38 81.68 0.80
N LEU A 350 44.91 82.84 1.29
CA LEU A 350 45.36 84.15 0.78
C LEU A 350 46.90 84.36 0.84
N LEU A 351 47.62 83.51 1.59
CA LEU A 351 49.08 83.44 1.62
C LEU A 351 49.71 82.82 0.36
N ASP A 352 48.99 81.98 -0.39
CA ASP A 352 49.46 81.43 -1.68
C ASP A 352 49.28 82.42 -2.86
N PHE A 353 48.43 83.44 -2.70
CA PHE A 353 48.19 84.48 -3.71
C PHE A 353 49.10 85.72 -3.55
N LEU A 354 49.90 85.78 -2.48
CA LEU A 354 50.86 86.85 -2.18
C LEU A 354 52.32 86.43 -2.45
N ARG A 355 52.55 85.62 -3.49
CA ARG A 355 53.87 85.42 -4.09
C ARG A 355 54.02 86.20 -5.38
#